data_AF-A0A943M1M5-F1
#
_entry.id   AF-A0A943M1M5-F1
#
_cell.length_a   1.000
_cell.length_b   1.000
_cell.length_c   1.000
_cell.angle_alpha   90.00
_cell.angle_beta   90.00
_cell.angle_gamma   90.00
#
_symmetry.space_group_name_H-M   'P 1'
#
loop_
_entity.id
_entity.type
_entity.pdbx_description
1 polymer ?
#
loop_
_entity_poly.entity_id
_entity_poly.type
_entity_poly.pdbx_seq_one_letter_code
_entity_poly.pdbx_strand_id
1 'polypeptide(L)'
;MSDKITPTDTLASLDAEAKPEPYVLGIGGKLISFPDPMELDFEESDRFLSEIRNMSDTGDFLRRWLSEEDYETFRTAKPTGRQVSVLIRRLLEHYELVLGDEGEGRTSGTA
;
A
#
# COMPACT_ATOMS: atom_id res chain seq x y z
N MET A 1 29.76 -34.56 -3.67
CA MET A 1 28.67 -34.44 -2.69
C MET A 1 28.21 -32.99 -2.75
N SER A 2 27.03 -32.73 -3.29
CA SER A 2 26.49 -31.38 -3.36
C SER A 2 25.83 -31.06 -2.03
N ASP A 3 26.44 -30.15 -1.29
CA ASP A 3 25.89 -29.62 -0.05
C ASP A 3 24.58 -28.92 -0.38
N LYS A 4 23.45 -29.49 0.07
CA LYS A 4 22.12 -28.92 -0.12
C LYS A 4 21.99 -27.77 0.88
N ILE A 5 22.30 -26.57 0.42
CA ILE A 5 21.95 -25.33 1.11
C ILE A 5 20.42 -25.35 1.26
N THR A 6 19.96 -25.53 2.50
CA THR A 6 18.54 -25.47 2.83
C THR A 6 18.27 -24.00 3.16
N PRO A 7 17.46 -23.28 2.36
CA PRO A 7 17.17 -21.88 2.62
C PRO A 7 16.41 -21.78 3.96
N THR A 8 16.90 -20.93 4.85
CA THR A 8 16.27 -20.64 6.15
C THR A 8 14.88 -20.03 5.97
N ASP A 9 14.72 -19.23 4.91
CA ASP A 9 13.48 -18.55 4.55
C ASP A 9 13.28 -18.66 3.04
N THR A 10 12.04 -18.87 2.61
CA THR A 10 11.66 -18.90 1.18
C THR A 10 10.70 -17.75 0.91
N LEU A 11 10.69 -17.20 -0.30
CA LEU A 11 9.72 -16.14 -0.67
C LEU A 11 8.28 -16.57 -0.33
N ALA A 12 7.93 -17.83 -0.60
CA ALA A 12 6.64 -18.40 -0.26
C ALA A 12 6.34 -18.48 1.26
N SER A 13 7.36 -18.58 2.13
CA SER A 13 7.14 -18.53 3.59
C SER A 13 6.97 -17.10 4.09
N LEU A 14 7.61 -16.11 3.43
CA LEU A 14 7.46 -14.68 3.75
C LEU A 14 6.09 -14.14 3.29
N ASP A 15 5.60 -14.57 2.12
CA ASP A 15 4.24 -14.27 1.63
C ASP A 15 3.12 -14.76 2.57
N ALA A 16 3.34 -15.88 3.28
CA ALA A 16 2.32 -16.47 4.14
C ALA A 16 2.10 -15.70 5.46
N GLU A 17 3.09 -14.92 5.90
CA GLU A 17 3.03 -14.07 7.11
C GLU A 17 2.54 -12.66 6.82
N ALA A 18 2.70 -12.17 5.59
CA ALA A 18 2.24 -10.86 5.15
C ALA A 18 0.74 -10.90 4.79
N LYS A 19 -0.13 -10.37 5.65
CA LYS A 19 -1.52 -10.05 5.28
C LYS A 19 -1.84 -8.56 5.50
N PRO A 20 -1.40 -7.69 4.60
CA PRO A 20 -1.99 -6.36 4.48
C PRO A 20 -3.24 -6.41 3.61
N GLU A 21 -4.25 -5.63 4.01
CA GLU A 21 -5.46 -5.43 3.22
C GLU A 21 -5.31 -4.16 2.38
N PRO A 22 -5.77 -4.15 1.11
CA PRO A 22 -5.68 -2.98 0.26
C PRO A 22 -6.44 -1.81 0.86
N TYR A 23 -5.90 -0.60 0.73
CA TYR A 23 -6.58 0.60 1.21
C TYR A 23 -7.76 0.95 0.30
N VAL A 24 -8.97 1.01 0.86
CA VAL A 24 -10.20 1.31 0.12
C VAL A 24 -10.75 2.69 0.52
N LEU A 25 -10.97 3.55 -0.47
CA LEU A 25 -11.58 4.87 -0.32
C LEU A 25 -13.01 4.89 -0.86
N GLY A 26 -13.98 5.20 0.00
CA GLY A 26 -15.36 5.44 -0.41
C GLY A 26 -15.60 6.85 -0.96
N ILE A 27 -16.05 6.96 -2.22
CA ILE A 27 -16.45 8.23 -2.86
C ILE A 27 -17.86 8.09 -3.41
N GLY A 28 -18.83 8.79 -2.80
CA GLY A 28 -20.19 8.92 -3.35
C GLY A 28 -20.91 7.60 -3.64
N GLY A 29 -20.62 6.54 -2.87
CA GLY A 29 -21.19 5.20 -3.06
C GLY A 29 -20.36 4.27 -3.95
N LYS A 30 -19.24 4.74 -4.50
CA LYS A 30 -18.21 3.92 -5.16
C LYS A 30 -17.03 3.67 -4.22
N LEU A 31 -16.36 2.54 -4.41
CA LEU A 31 -15.17 2.16 -3.68
C LEU A 31 -13.98 2.22 -4.63
N ILE A 32 -13.02 3.08 -4.32
CA ILE A 32 -11.73 3.17 -5.01
C ILE A 32 -10.74 2.32 -4.25
N SER A 33 -10.06 1.40 -4.93
CA SER A 33 -9.08 0.52 -4.30
C SER A 33 -7.68 0.93 -4.70
N PHE A 34 -6.83 1.21 -3.72
CA PHE A 34 -5.41 1.46 -3.97
C PHE A 34 -4.68 0.11 -4.05
N PRO A 35 -3.67 -0.01 -4.94
CA PRO A 35 -2.89 -1.22 -5.05
C PRO A 35 -2.17 -1.48 -3.73
N ASP A 36 -2.13 -2.73 -3.31
CA ASP A 36 -1.37 -3.13 -2.14
C ASP A 36 0.12 -3.24 -2.54
N PRO A 37 1.03 -2.42 -1.96
CA PRO A 37 2.43 -2.47 -2.31
C PRO A 37 3.08 -3.81 -1.94
N MET A 38 2.49 -4.62 -1.08
CA MET A 38 3.02 -5.94 -0.72
C MET A 38 2.54 -7.04 -1.68
N GLU A 39 1.48 -6.80 -2.46
CA GLU A 39 1.07 -7.67 -3.59
C GLU A 39 1.79 -7.32 -4.90
N LEU A 40 2.46 -6.16 -4.95
CA LEU A 40 3.30 -5.76 -6.08
C LEU A 40 4.65 -6.49 -6.07
N ASP A 41 5.27 -6.64 -7.23
CA ASP A 41 6.67 -7.06 -7.32
C ASP A 41 7.58 -6.06 -6.59
N PHE A 42 8.67 -6.54 -5.99
CA PHE A 42 9.61 -5.74 -5.19
C PHE A 42 9.98 -4.37 -5.80
N GLU A 43 10.24 -4.33 -7.11
CA GLU A 43 10.58 -3.08 -7.82
C GLU A 43 9.41 -2.08 -7.87
N GLU A 44 8.18 -2.58 -8.03
CA GLU A 44 6.97 -1.77 -8.05
C GLU A 44 6.58 -1.35 -6.62
N SER A 45 6.78 -2.21 -5.63
CA SER A 45 6.61 -1.89 -4.20
C SER A 45 7.53 -0.75 -3.76
N ASP A 46 8.84 -0.88 -4.00
CA ASP A 46 9.82 0.14 -3.66
C ASP A 46 9.50 1.47 -4.35
N ARG A 47 9.11 1.42 -5.64
CA ARG A 47 8.68 2.60 -6.38
C ARG A 47 7.42 3.21 -5.78
N PHE A 48 6.40 2.43 -5.46
CA PHE A 48 5.16 2.92 -4.84
C PHE A 48 5.46 3.66 -3.55
N LEU A 49 6.25 3.04 -2.66
CA LEU A 49 6.62 3.59 -1.37
C LEU A 49 7.51 4.84 -1.50
N SER A 50 8.44 4.84 -2.44
CA SER A 50 9.30 5.98 -2.73
C SER A 50 8.49 7.15 -3.31
N GLU A 51 7.59 6.88 -4.25
CA GLU A 51 6.75 7.91 -4.87
C GLU A 51 5.74 8.47 -3.89
N ILE A 52 5.11 7.68 -3.02
CA ILE A 52 4.17 8.22 -2.04
C ILE A 52 4.86 9.07 -0.96
N ARG A 53 6.12 8.76 -0.61
CA ARG A 53 6.93 9.55 0.34
C ARG A 53 7.49 10.83 -0.28
N ASN A 54 7.94 10.78 -1.53
CA ASN A 54 8.64 11.88 -2.21
C ASN A 54 7.79 12.55 -3.30
N MET A 55 6.49 12.27 -3.33
CA MET A 55 5.58 12.77 -4.36
C MET A 55 5.68 14.29 -4.48
N SER A 56 5.90 14.74 -5.71
CA SER A 56 5.84 16.16 -6.08
C SER A 56 4.50 16.52 -6.74
N ASP A 57 3.84 15.56 -7.38
CA ASP A 57 2.53 15.73 -8.03
C ASP A 57 1.56 14.62 -7.62
N THR A 58 0.46 15.00 -6.96
CA THR A 58 -0.55 14.04 -6.50
C THR A 58 -1.46 13.52 -7.61
N GLY A 59 -1.67 14.30 -8.66
CA GLY A 59 -2.50 13.87 -9.79
C GLY A 59 -1.82 12.76 -10.58
N ASP A 60 -0.52 12.87 -10.81
CA ASP A 60 0.25 11.90 -11.59
C ASP A 60 0.38 10.55 -10.87
N PHE A 61 0.66 10.58 -9.56
CA PHE A 61 0.67 9.37 -8.73
C PHE A 61 -0.68 8.66 -8.72
N LEU A 62 -1.78 9.39 -8.48
CA LEU A 62 -3.11 8.78 -8.47
C LEU A 62 -3.46 8.19 -9.83
N ARG A 63 -3.05 8.84 -10.93
CA ARG A 63 -3.26 8.32 -12.28
C ARG A 63 -2.42 7.07 -12.56
N ARG A 64 -1.22 6.99 -12.00
CA ARG A 64 -0.29 5.87 -12.20
C ARG A 64 -0.73 4.63 -11.43
N TRP A 65 -1.21 4.82 -10.20
CA TRP A 65 -1.47 3.71 -9.28
C TRP A 65 -2.96 3.35 -9.16
N LEU A 66 -3.88 4.24 -9.49
CA LEU A 66 -5.28 3.87 -9.61
C LEU A 66 -5.59 3.36 -11.02
N SER A 67 -6.57 2.46 -11.09
CA SER A 67 -7.20 2.13 -12.37
C SER A 67 -7.82 3.36 -13.00
N GLU A 68 -7.93 3.40 -14.34
CA GLU A 68 -8.49 4.55 -15.06
C GLU A 68 -9.92 4.90 -14.57
N GLU A 69 -10.74 3.90 -14.26
CA GLU A 69 -12.10 4.08 -13.73
C GLU A 69 -12.11 4.74 -12.33
N ASP A 70 -11.18 4.33 -11.47
CA ASP A 70 -11.05 4.83 -10.11
C ASP A 70 -10.48 6.25 -10.10
N TYR A 71 -9.49 6.52 -10.95
CA TYR A 71 -8.95 7.85 -11.14
C TYR A 71 -10.01 8.83 -11.66
N GLU A 72 -10.81 8.44 -12.65
CA GLU A 72 -11.90 9.28 -13.16
C GLU A 72 -13.00 9.47 -12.11
N THR A 73 -13.31 8.45 -11.29
CA THR A 73 -14.21 8.59 -10.14
C THR A 73 -13.68 9.59 -9.11
N PHE A 74 -12.38 9.51 -8.79
CA PHE A 74 -11.71 10.46 -7.90
C PHE A 74 -11.77 11.89 -8.46
N ARG A 75 -11.47 12.05 -9.75
CA ARG A 75 -11.43 13.35 -10.42
C ARG A 75 -12.82 13.98 -10.55
N THR A 76 -13.84 13.20 -10.91
CA THR A 76 -15.22 13.67 -11.05
C THR A 76 -15.84 14.10 -9.72
N ALA A 77 -15.40 13.51 -8.62
CA ALA A 77 -15.76 13.94 -7.27
C ALA A 77 -15.16 15.30 -6.86
N LYS A 78 -14.22 15.84 -7.64
CA LYS A 78 -13.56 17.15 -7.43
C LYS A 78 -13.10 17.34 -5.97
N PRO A 79 -12.25 16.44 -5.44
CA PRO A 79 -11.78 16.53 -4.07
C PRO A 79 -11.00 17.82 -3.86
N THR A 80 -11.17 18.42 -2.69
CA THR A 80 -10.41 19.60 -2.29
C THR A 80 -8.97 19.21 -1.94
N GLY A 81 -8.02 20.13 -2.09
CA GLY A 81 -6.62 19.87 -1.72
C GLY A 81 -6.47 19.37 -0.28
N ARG A 82 -7.32 19.82 0.66
CA ARG A 82 -7.35 19.31 2.04
C ARG A 82 -7.72 17.83 2.11
N GLN A 83 -8.74 17.40 1.36
CA GLN A 83 -9.15 15.99 1.32
C GLN A 83 -8.05 15.12 0.72
N VAL A 84 -7.39 15.60 -0.34
CA VAL A 84 -6.27 14.90 -0.96
C VAL A 84 -5.09 14.77 0.00
N SER A 85 -4.71 15.85 0.70
CA SER A 85 -3.62 15.78 1.69
C SER A 85 -3.92 14.79 2.83
N VAL A 86 -5.16 14.77 3.32
CA VAL A 86 -5.58 13.80 4.35
C VAL A 86 -5.57 12.36 3.80
N LEU A 87 -5.97 12.17 2.55
CA LEU A 87 -5.93 10.86 1.89
C LEU A 87 -4.50 10.32 1.78
N ILE A 88 -3.57 11.11 1.25
CA ILE A 88 -2.17 10.70 1.10
C ILE A 88 -1.55 10.38 2.45
N ARG A 89 -1.81 11.20 3.47
CA ARG A 89 -1.37 10.93 4.83
C ARG A 89 -1.92 9.59 5.35
N ARG A 90 -3.20 9.30 5.14
CA ARG A 90 -3.82 8.03 5.56
C ARG A 90 -3.27 6.83 4.81
N LEU A 91 -2.99 6.96 3.51
CA LEU A 91 -2.31 5.91 2.75
C LEU A 91 -0.91 5.63 3.33
N LEU A 92 -0.12 6.68 3.58
CA LEU A 92 1.18 6.56 4.21
C LEU A 92 1.08 5.87 5.57
N GLU A 93 0.18 6.32 6.45
CA GLU A 93 -0.04 5.71 7.77
C GLU A 93 -0.45 4.22 7.64
N HIS A 94 -1.32 3.88 6.68
CA HIS A 94 -1.76 2.50 6.45
C HIS A 94 -0.61 1.58 6.02
N TYR A 95 0.22 2.00 5.07
CA TYR A 95 1.31 1.16 4.55
C TYR A 95 2.59 1.25 5.39
N GLU A 96 2.86 2.36 6.09
CA GLU A 96 3.96 2.45 7.07
C GLU A 96 3.72 1.57 8.29
N LEU A 97 2.47 1.43 8.75
CA LEU A 97 2.16 0.48 9.81
C LEU A 97 2.40 -0.96 9.36
N VAL A 98 2.12 -1.29 8.09
CA VAL A 98 2.39 -2.63 7.55
C VAL A 98 3.89 -2.91 7.44
N LEU A 99 4.70 -1.93 7.04
CA LEU A 99 6.15 -2.08 6.84
C LEU A 99 6.98 -1.84 8.12
N GLY A 100 6.44 -1.09 9.08
CA GLY A 100 7.10 -0.73 10.34
C GLY A 100 6.79 -1.68 11.51
N ASP A 101 5.76 -2.52 11.39
CA ASP A 101 5.39 -3.54 12.40
C ASP A 101 6.25 -4.82 12.30
N GLU A 102 7.37 -4.80 11.57
CA GLU A 102 8.42 -5.85 11.64
C GLU A 102 9.21 -5.82 12.97
N GLY A 103 8.80 -5.03 13.97
CA GLY A 103 9.55 -4.83 15.22
C GLY A 103 8.83 -5.11 16.53
N GLU A 104 7.51 -4.97 16.63
CA GLU A 104 6.81 -5.12 17.91
C GLU A 104 5.53 -5.91 17.73
N GLY A 105 5.61 -7.20 18.04
CA GLY A 105 4.47 -8.10 17.97
C GLY A 105 3.23 -7.49 18.60
N ARG A 106 2.11 -7.55 17.85
CA ARG A 106 0.75 -7.43 18.40
C ARG A 106 0.54 -8.45 19.53
N THR A 107 1.06 -8.16 20.71
CA THR A 107 0.42 -8.54 21.97
C THR A 107 -0.68 -7.52 22.20
N SER A 108 -1.74 -7.60 21.39
CA SER A 108 -3.07 -7.13 21.80
C SER A 108 -3.93 -8.36 22.08
N GLY A 109 -3.39 -9.23 22.95
CA GLY A 109 -4.21 -10.10 23.78
C GLY A 109 -4.55 -9.31 25.04
N THR A 110 -5.73 -8.69 25.04
CA THR A 110 -6.36 -8.25 26.27
C THR A 110 -6.62 -9.50 27.13
N ALA A 111 -6.03 -9.55 28.32
CA ALA A 111 -6.35 -10.50 29.38
C ALA A 111 -6.80 -9.71 30.61
#